data_AF-A0A969YX16-F1
#
_entry.id   AF-A0A969YX16-F1
#
_cell.length_a   1.000
_cell.length_b   1.000
_cell.length_c   1.000
_cell.angle_alpha   90.00
_cell.angle_beta   90.00
_cell.angle_gamma   90.00
#
_symmetry.space_group_name_H-M   'P 1'
#
loop_
_entity.id
_entity.type
_entity.pdbx_description
1 polymer ?
#
loop_
_entity_poly.entity_id
_entity_poly.type
_entity_poly.pdbx_seq_one_letter_code
_entity_poly.pdbx_strand_id
1 'polypeptide(L)'
;MHYVRENPSSVDYYYKYLKDGYREEIFSIFRSNIELAAARADSRKHYQRVCAMIRTLKKAGGKQESLDIVNTLLLKYPRKPAFRDELGKINPLRNG
;
A
#
# COMPACT_ATOMS: atom_id res chain seq x y z
N MET A 1 -9.88 15.33 18.46
CA MET A 1 -9.15 14.57 17.41
C MET A 1 -8.22 13.57 18.09
N HIS A 2 -8.73 12.40 18.48
CA HIS A 2 -7.96 11.40 19.25
C HIS A 2 -7.97 10.04 18.56
N TYR A 3 -6.83 9.73 17.96
CA TYR A 3 -6.20 8.42 17.81
C TYR A 3 -7.09 7.18 17.58
N VAL A 4 -7.13 6.71 16.33
CA VAL A 4 -7.46 5.33 16.00
C VAL A 4 -6.20 4.48 16.25
N ARG A 5 -6.14 3.89 17.43
CA ARG A 5 -5.17 2.84 17.78
C ARG A 5 -5.95 1.56 18.05
N GLU A 6 -5.53 0.49 17.39
CA GLU A 6 -5.76 -0.92 17.76
C GLU A 6 -7.18 -1.48 17.62
N ASN A 7 -7.59 -1.91 16.41
CA ASN A 7 -8.55 -3.03 16.29
C ASN A 7 -8.70 -3.58 14.84
N PRO A 8 -8.77 -4.93 14.64
CA PRO A 8 -9.05 -5.57 13.35
C PRO A 8 -10.43 -5.23 12.75
N SER A 9 -11.28 -4.53 13.49
CA SER A 9 -12.54 -3.90 13.03
C SER A 9 -12.34 -2.78 12.00
N SER A 10 -11.11 -2.33 11.78
CA SER A 10 -10.81 -1.25 10.83
C SER A 10 -11.12 -1.64 9.38
N VAL A 11 -11.02 -2.92 9.03
CA VAL A 11 -11.28 -3.36 7.65
C VAL A 11 -12.72 -3.04 7.24
N ASP A 12 -13.69 -3.30 8.11
CA ASP A 12 -15.11 -3.03 7.86
C ASP A 12 -15.43 -1.53 7.80
N TYR A 13 -14.80 -0.74 8.69
CA TYR A 13 -14.90 0.71 8.70
C TYR A 13 -14.40 1.30 7.37
N TYR A 14 -13.21 0.92 6.90
CA TYR A 14 -12.68 1.39 5.61
C TYR A 14 -13.46 0.85 4.41
N TYR A 15 -14.01 -0.37 4.48
CA TYR A 15 -14.87 -0.94 3.44
C TYR A 15 -16.14 -0.11 3.23
N LYS A 16 -16.70 0.45 4.31
CA LYS A 16 -17.90 1.29 4.28
C LYS A 16 -17.67 2.60 3.52
N TYR A 17 -16.50 3.24 3.68
CA TYR A 17 -16.15 4.46 2.94
C TYR A 17 -15.77 4.21 1.47
N LEU A 18 -15.32 2.99 1.13
CA LEU A 18 -15.04 2.61 -0.26
C LEU A 18 -16.29 2.29 -1.08
N LYS A 19 -17.46 2.18 -0.45
CA LYS A 19 -18.75 1.98 -1.11
C LYS A 19 -19.49 3.29 -1.45
N ASP A 20 -19.12 4.41 -0.84
CA ASP A 20 -19.94 5.62 -0.84
C ASP A 20 -19.12 6.82 -1.35
N GLY A 21 -19.03 7.04 -2.67
CA GLY A 21 -18.55 8.28 -3.30
C GLY A 21 -17.09 8.75 -3.08
N TYR A 22 -16.41 8.37 -1.99
CA TYR A 22 -15.11 8.88 -1.55
C TYR A 22 -13.93 7.96 -1.91
N ARG A 23 -14.17 6.96 -2.78
CA ARG A 23 -13.15 5.97 -3.17
C ARG A 23 -11.91 6.63 -3.79
N GLU A 24 -12.11 7.62 -4.66
CA GLU A 24 -11.01 8.29 -5.35
C GLU A 24 -10.17 9.14 -4.40
N GLU A 25 -10.79 9.86 -3.48
CA GLU A 25 -10.07 10.69 -2.50
C GLU A 25 -9.25 9.82 -1.54
N ILE A 26 -9.86 8.77 -0.98
CA ILE A 26 -9.16 7.83 -0.11
C ILE A 26 -8.02 7.16 -0.86
N PHE A 27 -8.24 6.74 -2.11
CA PHE A 27 -7.19 6.15 -2.92
C PHE A 27 -6.04 7.13 -3.18
N SER A 28 -6.35 8.39 -3.52
CA SER A 28 -5.33 9.43 -3.73
C SER A 28 -4.48 9.67 -2.48
N ILE A 29 -5.10 9.67 -1.30
CA ILE A 29 -4.40 9.77 0.00
C ILE A 29 -3.49 8.56 0.21
N PHE A 30 -3.98 7.34 -0.03
CA PHE A 30 -3.15 6.12 0.08
C PHE A 30 -1.96 6.17 -0.86
N ARG A 31 -2.20 6.50 -2.14
CA ARG A 31 -1.17 6.58 -3.16
C ARG A 31 -0.09 7.59 -2.79
N SER A 32 -0.48 8.82 -2.45
CA SER A 32 0.44 9.89 -2.08
C SER A 32 1.30 9.50 -0.87
N ASN A 33 0.68 8.91 0.15
CA ASN A 33 1.41 8.44 1.34
C ASN A 33 2.39 7.31 1.02
N ILE A 34 1.99 6.35 0.17
CA ILE A 34 2.85 5.23 -0.24
C ILE A 34 4.03 5.74 -1.06
N GLU A 35 3.80 6.65 -2.02
CA GLU A 35 4.85 7.24 -2.85
C GLU A 35 5.86 8.04 -2.02
N LEU A 36 5.38 8.85 -1.07
CA LEU A 36 6.24 9.61 -0.16
C LEU A 36 7.07 8.69 0.74
N ALA A 37 6.46 7.65 1.30
CA ALA A 37 7.14 6.66 2.13
C ALA A 37 8.20 5.89 1.31
N ALA A 38 7.88 5.53 0.06
CA ALA A 38 8.81 4.86 -0.84
C ALA A 38 9.99 5.75 -1.26
N ALA A 39 9.74 7.03 -1.51
CA ALA A 39 10.78 7.99 -1.87
C ALA A 39 11.79 8.18 -0.71
N ARG A 40 11.31 8.17 0.54
CA ARG A 40 12.14 8.29 1.74
C ARG A 40 12.73 6.96 2.21
N ALA A 41 12.39 5.84 1.58
CA ALA A 41 12.84 4.52 2.02
C ALA A 41 14.27 4.21 1.55
N ASP A 42 15.14 4.01 2.52
CA ASP A 42 16.55 3.63 2.38
C ASP A 42 16.91 2.32 3.12
N SER A 43 16.06 1.87 4.05
CA SER A 43 16.29 0.71 4.90
C SER A 43 15.23 -0.37 4.70
N ARG A 44 15.56 -1.61 5.11
CA ARG A 44 14.63 -2.75 5.03
C ARG A 44 13.34 -2.51 5.82
N LYS A 45 13.45 -1.84 6.98
CA LYS A 45 12.30 -1.46 7.82
C LYS A 45 11.39 -0.45 7.10
N HIS A 46 11.97 0.49 6.35
CA HIS A 46 11.20 1.43 5.54
C HIS A 46 10.47 0.72 4.39
N TYR A 47 11.14 -0.23 3.70
CA TYR A 47 10.49 -1.04 2.66
C TYR A 47 9.33 -1.87 3.20
N GLN A 48 9.52 -2.54 4.35
CA GLN A 48 8.45 -3.31 5.00
C GLN A 48 7.24 -2.43 5.36
N ARG A 49 7.48 -1.19 5.81
CA ARG A 49 6.41 -0.21 6.08
C ARG A 49 5.64 0.13 4.82
N VAL A 50 6.31 0.38 3.70
CA VAL A 50 5.65 0.61 2.41
C VAL A 50 4.79 -0.59 2.00
N CYS A 51 5.34 -1.81 2.10
CA CYS A 51 4.60 -3.02 1.79
C CYS A 51 3.39 -3.23 2.72
N ALA A 52 3.48 -2.86 4.00
CA ALA A 52 2.34 -2.89 4.92
C ALA A 52 1.22 -1.93 4.49
N MET A 53 1.55 -0.72 4.05
CA MET A 53 0.56 0.25 3.55
C MET A 53 -0.17 -0.27 2.32
N ILE A 54 0.56 -0.88 1.38
CA ILE A 54 -0.02 -1.51 0.19
C ILE A 54 -0.96 -2.67 0.57
N ARG A 55 -0.56 -3.51 1.55
CA ARG A 55 -1.44 -4.59 2.05
C ARG A 55 -2.70 -4.03 2.69
N THR A 56 -2.62 -2.91 3.42
CA THR A 56 -3.79 -2.24 4.00
C THR A 56 -4.75 -1.76 2.91
N LEU A 57 -4.24 -1.12 1.84
CA LEU A 57 -5.05 -0.71 0.69
C LEU A 57 -5.74 -1.92 0.04
N LYS A 58 -5.01 -3.01 -0.18
CA LYS A 58 -5.57 -4.26 -0.72
C LYS A 58 -6.69 -4.82 0.16
N LYS A 59 -6.51 -4.83 1.49
CA LYS A 59 -7.49 -5.31 2.47
C LYS A 59 -8.72 -4.40 2.54
N ALA A 60 -8.55 -3.09 2.33
CA ALA A 60 -9.65 -2.13 2.31
C ALA A 60 -10.56 -2.32 1.09
N GLY A 61 -10.10 -2.98 0.03
CA GLY A 61 -10.87 -3.21 -1.20
C GLY A 61 -10.18 -2.70 -2.46
N GLY A 62 -9.08 -1.95 -2.33
CA GLY A 62 -8.26 -1.44 -3.44
C GLY A 62 -7.34 -2.51 -4.02
N LYS A 63 -7.90 -3.62 -4.49
CA LYS A 63 -7.10 -4.76 -5.00
C LYS A 63 -6.34 -4.37 -6.26
N GLN A 64 -7.01 -3.75 -7.23
CA GLN A 64 -6.40 -3.36 -8.50
C GLN A 64 -5.40 -2.23 -8.31
N GLU A 65 -5.78 -1.26 -7.49
CA GLU A 65 -5.00 -0.12 -7.05
C GLU A 65 -3.71 -0.54 -6.34
N SER A 66 -3.78 -1.55 -5.46
CA SER A 66 -2.60 -2.08 -4.79
C SER A 66 -1.62 -2.72 -5.77
N LEU A 67 -2.13 -3.38 -6.82
CA LEU A 67 -1.31 -4.00 -7.86
C LEU A 67 -0.63 -2.93 -8.72
N ASP A 68 -1.38 -1.90 -9.13
CA ASP A 68 -0.87 -0.76 -9.90
C ASP A 68 0.27 -0.04 -9.18
N ILE A 69 0.10 0.22 -7.87
CA ILE A 69 1.13 0.82 -7.04
C ILE A 69 2.37 -0.07 -6.98
N VAL A 70 2.22 -1.39 -6.78
CA VAL A 70 3.36 -2.31 -6.74
C VAL A 70 4.14 -2.28 -8.06
N ASN A 71 3.44 -2.35 -9.19
CA ASN A 71 4.06 -2.29 -10.51
C ASN A 71 4.77 -0.95 -10.74
N THR A 72 4.13 0.17 -10.38
CA THR A 72 4.72 1.50 -10.44
C THR A 72 6.01 1.60 -9.63
N LEU A 73 6.01 1.08 -8.40
CA LEU A 73 7.20 1.10 -7.54
C LEU A 73 8.33 0.20 -8.07
N LEU A 74 7.99 -0.97 -8.64
CA LEU A 74 8.96 -1.86 -9.28
C LEU A 74 9.65 -1.20 -10.47
N LEU A 75 8.89 -0.46 -11.29
CA LEU A 75 9.42 0.31 -12.43
C LEU A 75 10.23 1.53 -11.97
N LYS A 76 9.77 2.24 -10.93
CA LYS A 76 10.42 3.46 -10.41
C LYS A 76 11.74 3.20 -9.69
N TYR A 77 11.88 2.05 -9.04
CA TYR A 77 13.05 1.73 -8.20
C TYR A 77 13.83 0.48 -8.65
N PRO A 78 14.32 0.42 -9.91
CA PRO A 78 15.00 -0.76 -10.44
C PRO A 78 16.32 -1.07 -9.70
N ARG A 79 16.99 -0.05 -9.16
CA ARG A 79 18.27 -0.11 -8.45
C ARG A 79 18.16 -0.35 -6.93
N LYS A 80 16.96 -0.65 -6.41
CA LYS A 80 16.75 -1.01 -4.99
C LYS A 80 16.37 -2.50 -4.87
N PRO A 81 17.31 -3.44 -5.02
CA PRO A 81 17.00 -4.89 -5.06
C PRO A 81 16.29 -5.37 -3.79
N ALA A 82 16.70 -4.89 -2.62
CA ALA A 82 16.05 -5.22 -1.35
C ALA A 82 14.61 -4.70 -1.25
N PHE A 83 14.28 -3.59 -1.92
CA PHE A 83 12.92 -3.10 -1.96
C PHE A 83 12.06 -3.92 -2.93
N ARG A 84 12.63 -4.25 -4.10
CA ARG A 84 11.98 -5.11 -5.10
C ARG A 84 11.68 -6.51 -4.56
N ASP A 85 12.56 -7.06 -3.73
CA ASP A 85 12.32 -8.32 -3.02
C ASP A 85 11.08 -8.24 -2.12
N GLU A 86 10.98 -7.19 -1.29
CA GLU A 86 9.82 -6.98 -0.41
C GLU A 86 8.52 -6.75 -1.20
N LEU A 87 8.57 -5.96 -2.27
CA LEU A 87 7.44 -5.75 -3.19
C LEU A 87 7.01 -7.06 -3.87
N GLY A 88 7.98 -7.91 -4.22
CA GLY A 88 7.70 -9.22 -4.82
C GLY A 88 6.95 -10.18 -3.91
N LYS A 89 7.16 -10.11 -2.60
CA LYS A 89 6.44 -10.94 -1.60
C LYS A 89 4.96 -10.58 -1.48
N ILE A 90 4.55 -9.40 -1.97
CA ILE A 90 3.16 -8.95 -1.94
C ILE A 90 2.51 -8.90 -3.33
N ASN A 91 3.30 -9.08 -4.39
CA ASN A 91 2.79 -9.14 -5.75
C ASN A 91 2.29 -10.55 -6.07
N PRO A 92 0.98 -10.75 -6.32
CA PRO A 92 0.45 -12.08 -6.67
C PRO A 92 0.99 -12.61 -8.01
N LEU A 93 1.54 -11.77 -8.89
CA LEU A 93 2.04 -12.15 -10.22
C LEU A 93 3.44 -12.80 -10.23
N ARG A 94 4.07 -13.02 -9.05
CA ARG A 94 5.38 -13.71 -8.94
C ARG A 94 5.29 -15.19 -8.57
N ASN A 95 4.08 -15.74 -8.41
CA ASN A 95 3.88 -17.19 -8.30
C ASN A 95 3.42 -17.72 -9.67
N GLY A 96 4.37 -17.83 -10.59
CA GLY A 96 4.30 -18.68 -11.78
C GLY A 96 5.25 -19.84 -11.57
#